data_AF-A0A540NNQ4-F1
#
_entry.id   AF-A0A540NNQ4-F1
#
_cell.length_a   1.000
_cell.length_b   1.000
_cell.length_c   1.000
_cell.angle_alpha   90.00
_cell.angle_beta   90.00
_cell.angle_gamma   90.00
#
_symmetry.space_group_name_H-M   'P 1'
#
loop_
_entity.id
_entity.type
_entity.pdbx_description
1 polymer ?
#
loop_
_entity_poly.entity_id
_entity_poly.type
_entity_poly.pdbx_seq_one_letter_code
_entity_poly.pdbx_strand_id
1 'polypeptide(L)'
;MDKVEKWRRALTDVANLGGMVLEDRLMIVKPYGVDGFWEWQFIQDIVQEVGSKLDRVAVNVAPYDVGIDNCVHGINRWLEDDSGDAGAAVIYGMGGIGKTTIAKAANKTNLAKF
;
A
#
# COMPACT_ATOMS: atom_id res chain seq x y z
N MET A 1 -28.06 -13.35 -15.28
CA MET A 1 -27.75 -11.92 -15.19
C MET A 1 -26.70 -11.60 -16.23
N ASP A 2 -26.98 -10.62 -17.08
CA ASP A 2 -26.09 -10.20 -18.16
C ASP A 2 -24.82 -9.53 -17.59
N LYS A 3 -23.66 -9.78 -18.22
CA LYS A 3 -22.36 -9.27 -17.74
C LYS A 3 -22.42 -7.75 -17.61
N VAL A 4 -23.02 -7.07 -18.58
CA VAL A 4 -23.11 -5.60 -18.65
C VAL A 4 -23.81 -5.01 -17.42
N GLU A 5 -24.88 -5.64 -16.95
CA GLU A 5 -25.64 -5.19 -15.78
C GLU A 5 -24.83 -5.34 -14.48
N LYS A 6 -24.00 -6.38 -14.39
CA LYS A 6 -23.09 -6.58 -13.25
C LYS A 6 -21.99 -5.51 -13.20
N TRP A 7 -21.39 -5.18 -14.34
CA TRP A 7 -20.39 -4.11 -14.44
C TRP A 7 -20.98 -2.75 -14.10
N ARG A 8 -22.18 -2.45 -14.60
CA ARG A 8 -22.86 -1.18 -14.35
C ARG A 8 -23.10 -0.95 -12.87
N ARG A 9 -23.61 -1.96 -12.16
CA ARG A 9 -23.81 -1.89 -10.70
C ARG A 9 -22.51 -1.66 -9.94
N ALA A 10 -21.45 -2.43 -10.25
CA ALA A 10 -20.16 -2.25 -9.60
C ALA A 10 -19.58 -0.84 -9.81
N LEU A 11 -19.69 -0.28 -11.02
CA LEU A 11 -19.26 1.09 -11.31
C LEU A 11 -20.10 2.13 -10.57
N THR A 12 -21.41 1.95 -10.49
CA THR A 12 -22.31 2.83 -9.73
C THR A 12 -21.99 2.78 -8.23
N ASP A 13 -21.75 1.60 -7.68
CA ASP A 13 -21.37 1.44 -6.27
C ASP A 13 -20.06 2.17 -5.98
N VAL A 14 -19.04 2.01 -6.83
CA VAL A 14 -17.75 2.72 -6.70
C VAL A 14 -17.91 4.23 -6.86
N ALA A 15 -18.70 4.69 -7.83
CA ALA A 15 -18.94 6.12 -8.05
C ALA A 15 -19.71 6.79 -6.90
N ASN A 16 -20.53 6.02 -6.19
CA ASN A 16 -21.29 6.48 -5.03
C ASN A 16 -20.51 6.35 -3.71
N LEU A 17 -19.29 5.80 -3.71
CA LEU A 17 -18.42 5.85 -2.54
C LEU A 17 -18.02 7.31 -2.30
N GLY A 18 -18.63 7.92 -1.29
CA GLY A 18 -18.23 9.24 -0.80
C GLY A 18 -16.83 9.16 -0.18
N GLY A 19 -15.96 10.10 -0.55
CA GLY A 19 -14.68 10.29 0.13
C GLY A 19 -14.88 10.80 1.55
N MET A 20 -13.85 10.66 2.38
CA MET A 20 -13.81 11.37 3.66
C MET A 20 -13.70 12.87 3.38
N VAL A 21 -14.49 13.67 4.08
CA VAL A 21 -14.42 15.13 4.00
C VAL A 21 -13.65 15.62 5.22
N LEU A 22 -12.66 16.49 5.00
CA LEU A 22 -12.02 17.23 6.07
C LEU A 22 -13.07 18.19 6.65
N GLU A 23 -13.80 17.74 7.67
CA GLU A 23 -14.68 18.62 8.43
C GLU A 23 -13.81 19.60 9.23
N ASP A 24 -14.19 20.88 9.24
CA ASP A 24 -13.55 21.96 10.00
C ASP A 24 -13.84 21.80 11.52
N ARG A 25 -13.63 20.60 12.06
CA ARG A 25 -14.18 20.10 13.33
C ARG A 25 -13.63 20.79 14.58
N LEU A 26 -12.61 21.64 14.46
CA LEU A 26 -11.94 22.28 15.60
C LEU A 26 -11.62 23.76 15.38
N MET A 27 -12.57 24.53 14.83
CA MET A 27 -12.47 25.99 14.79
C MET A 27 -12.34 26.63 16.21
N ILE A 28 -12.72 25.90 17.26
CA ILE A 28 -12.67 26.38 18.67
C ILE A 28 -11.27 26.26 19.29
N VAL A 29 -10.38 25.43 18.73
CA VAL A 29 -9.02 25.20 19.26
C VAL A 29 -8.02 25.28 18.11
N LYS A 30 -7.97 26.39 17.38
CA LYS A 30 -6.79 26.69 16.57
C LYS A 30 -5.68 27.18 17.51
N PRO A 31 -4.64 26.39 17.85
CA PRO A 31 -3.43 26.98 18.39
C PRO A 31 -2.92 27.99 17.35
N TYR A 32 -2.75 29.24 17.77
CA TYR A 32 -2.38 30.34 16.89
C TYR A 32 -1.10 29.99 16.12
N GLY A 33 -1.16 29.91 14.80
CA GLY A 33 0.02 29.84 13.91
C GLY A 33 0.49 28.45 13.43
N VAL A 34 -0.33 27.39 13.52
CA VAL A 34 0.05 26.07 12.94
C VAL A 34 -0.89 25.72 11.78
N ASP A 35 -0.53 26.19 10.58
CA ASP A 35 -1.18 25.76 9.35
C ASP A 35 -0.81 24.29 9.06
N GLY A 36 -1.78 23.45 8.70
CA GLY A 36 -1.55 22.05 8.29
C GLY A 36 -1.63 20.97 9.38
N PHE A 37 -1.75 21.31 10.68
CA PHE A 37 -1.86 20.31 11.76
C PHE A 37 -3.04 19.33 11.54
N TRP A 38 -4.18 19.86 11.09
CA TRP A 38 -5.40 19.08 10.83
C TRP A 38 -5.31 18.21 9.57
N GLU A 39 -4.53 18.63 8.59
CA GLU A 39 -4.32 17.89 7.34
C GLU A 39 -3.54 16.60 7.61
N TRP A 40 -2.46 16.68 8.41
CA TRP A 40 -1.70 15.49 8.79
C TRP A 40 -2.57 14.48 9.55
N GLN A 41 -3.36 14.94 10.54
CA GLN A 41 -4.23 14.06 11.31
C GLN A 41 -5.30 13.41 10.42
N PHE A 42 -5.88 14.17 9.50
CA PHE A 42 -6.86 13.66 8.54
C PHE A 42 -6.26 12.64 7.58
N ILE A 43 -5.02 12.85 7.12
CA ILE A 43 -4.26 11.86 6.33
C ILE A 43 -4.06 10.57 7.14
N GLN A 44 -3.68 10.68 8.42
CA GLN A 44 -3.55 9.50 9.29
C GLN A 44 -4.86 8.73 9.43
N ASP A 45 -5.99 9.43 9.60
CA ASP A 45 -7.31 8.81 9.69
C ASP A 45 -7.69 8.07 8.39
N ILE A 46 -7.39 8.65 7.22
CA ILE A 46 -7.58 7.99 5.91
C ILE A 46 -6.71 6.73 5.81
N VAL A 47 -5.42 6.84 6.16
CA VAL A 47 -4.48 5.71 6.11
C VAL A 47 -4.95 4.57 7.01
N GLN A 48 -5.47 4.89 8.19
CA GLN A 48 -6.02 3.90 9.12
C GLN A 48 -7.29 3.24 8.59
N GLU A 49 -8.25 4.01 8.07
CA GLU A 49 -9.51 3.51 7.52
C GLU A 49 -9.24 2.58 6.32
N VAL A 50 -8.40 3.02 5.36
CA VAL A 50 -7.98 2.21 4.21
C VAL A 50 -7.21 0.97 4.67
N GLY A 51 -6.26 1.15 5.60
CA GLY A 51 -5.46 0.08 6.17
C GLY A 51 -6.29 -1.03 6.82
N SER A 52 -7.36 -0.66 7.53
CA SER A 52 -8.28 -1.61 8.18
C SER A 52 -9.15 -2.41 7.20
N LYS A 53 -9.44 -1.84 6.03
CA LYS A 53 -10.25 -2.48 4.97
C LYS A 53 -9.42 -3.34 4.02
N LEU A 54 -8.11 -3.12 3.96
CA LEU A 54 -7.20 -3.94 3.17
C LEU A 54 -7.03 -5.29 3.88
N ASP A 55 -7.47 -6.37 3.22
CA ASP A 55 -7.15 -7.74 3.65
C ASP A 55 -5.66 -8.02 3.39
N ARG A 56 -4.82 -7.63 4.35
CA ARG A 56 -3.37 -7.82 4.30
C ARG A 56 -3.06 -9.28 4.59
N VAL A 57 -3.15 -10.13 3.56
CA VAL A 57 -2.80 -11.54 3.67
C VAL A 57 -1.32 -11.68 4.02
N ALA A 58 -1.04 -12.31 5.17
CA ALA A 58 0.31 -12.68 5.55
C ALA A 58 0.92 -13.58 4.47
N VAL A 59 1.92 -13.06 3.76
CA VAL A 59 2.60 -13.81 2.72
C VAL A 59 3.50 -14.86 3.37
N ASN A 60 3.16 -16.14 3.18
CA ASN A 60 4.03 -17.23 3.63
C ASN A 60 5.29 -17.27 2.75
N VAL A 61 6.43 -17.07 3.40
CA VAL A 61 7.77 -17.16 2.84
C VAL A 61 8.35 -18.49 3.33
N ALA A 62 9.13 -19.19 2.51
CA ALA A 62 9.56 -20.53 2.89
C ALA A 62 10.47 -20.46 4.13
N PRO A 63 10.32 -21.39 5.09
CA PRO A 63 11.00 -21.31 6.39
C PRO A 63 12.51 -21.51 6.32
N TYR A 64 13.06 -21.97 5.18
CA TYR A 64 14.47 -22.34 5.01
C TYR A 64 15.07 -21.71 3.75
N ASP A 65 14.94 -20.40 3.67
CA ASP A 65 15.39 -19.62 2.52
C ASP A 65 16.88 -19.25 2.66
N VAL A 66 17.74 -19.83 1.81
CA VAL A 66 19.19 -19.55 1.81
C VAL A 66 19.52 -18.54 0.72
N GLY A 67 20.23 -17.46 1.08
CA GLY A 67 20.72 -16.46 0.13
C GLY A 67 19.67 -15.45 -0.35
N ILE A 68 18.46 -15.48 0.21
CA ILE A 68 17.39 -14.52 -0.12
C ILE A 68 17.69 -13.12 0.41
N ASP A 69 18.41 -13.00 1.53
CA ASP A 69 18.69 -11.73 2.19
C ASP A 69 19.38 -10.72 1.26
N ASN A 70 20.38 -11.18 0.49
CA ASN A 70 21.09 -10.31 -0.46
C ASN A 70 20.18 -9.80 -1.59
N CYS A 71 19.26 -10.64 -2.07
CA CYS A 71 18.31 -10.26 -3.12
C CYS A 71 17.29 -9.25 -2.58
N VAL A 72 16.75 -9.50 -1.38
CA VAL A 72 15.81 -8.58 -0.71
C VAL A 72 16.48 -7.24 -0.40
N HIS A 73 17.75 -7.26 0.03
CA HIS A 73 18.51 -6.03 0.28
C HIS A 73 18.67 -5.17 -0.98
N GLY A 74 18.95 -5.79 -2.13
CA GLY A 74 19.01 -5.09 -3.42
C GLY A 74 17.67 -4.47 -3.83
N ILE A 75 16.57 -5.21 -3.65
CA ILE A 75 15.21 -4.71 -3.93
C ILE A 75 14.86 -3.54 -3.01
N ASN A 76 15.17 -3.64 -1.71
CA ASN A 76 14.87 -2.58 -0.75
C ASN A 76 15.64 -1.30 -1.04
N ARG A 77 16.93 -1.41 -1.41
CA ARG A 77 17.71 -0.24 -1.82
C ARG A 77 17.14 0.44 -3.06
N TRP A 78 16.60 -0.34 -4.00
CA TRP A 78 15.91 0.22 -5.17
C TRP A 78 14.57 0.89 -4.79
N LEU A 79 13.82 0.34 -3.84
CA LEU A 79 12.57 0.93 -3.33
C LEU A 79 12.80 2.21 -2.51
N GLU A 80 13.96 2.36 -1.88
CA GLU A 80 14.37 3.56 -1.13
C GLU A 80 14.86 4.69 -2.05
N ASP A 81 14.86 4.49 -3.38
CA ASP A 81 15.17 5.55 -4.34
C ASP A 81 14.02 6.57 -4.39
N ASP A 82 14.28 7.78 -3.89
CA ASP A 82 13.32 8.88 -3.75
C ASP A 82 13.22 9.73 -5.04
N SER A 83 13.43 9.11 -6.20
CA SER A 83 13.37 9.79 -7.50
C SER A 83 11.95 10.25 -7.88
N GLY A 84 10.95 9.95 -7.04
CA GLY A 84 9.58 10.46 -7.13
C GLY A 84 8.71 9.80 -8.21
N ASP A 85 9.28 8.94 -9.04
CA ASP A 85 8.59 8.25 -10.12
C ASP A 85 8.06 6.88 -9.68
N ALA A 86 6.85 6.55 -10.13
CA ALA A 86 6.30 5.21 -9.93
C ALA A 86 7.12 4.18 -10.72
N GLY A 87 7.86 3.34 -9.99
CA GLY A 87 8.73 2.31 -10.54
C GLY A 87 8.08 0.92 -10.61
N ALA A 88 8.42 0.14 -11.64
CA ALA A 88 8.09 -1.28 -11.73
C ALA A 88 9.37 -2.11 -11.86
N ALA A 89 9.55 -3.10 -10.97
CA ALA A 89 10.67 -4.04 -11.01
C ALA A 89 10.22 -5.43 -11.48
N VAL A 90 11.09 -6.12 -12.24
CA VAL A 90 10.84 -7.47 -12.75
C VAL A 90 11.96 -8.40 -12.33
N ILE A 91 11.63 -9.49 -11.63
CA ILE A 91 12.55 -10.59 -11.32
C ILE A 91 12.42 -11.65 -12.42
N TYR A 92 13.49 -11.89 -13.19
CA TYR A 92 13.51 -12.86 -14.29
C TYR A 92 14.56 -13.96 -14.06
N GLY A 93 14.44 -15.07 -14.80
CA GLY A 93 15.33 -16.23 -14.68
C GLY A 93 14.64 -17.56 -14.95
N MET A 94 15.40 -18.65 -14.90
CA MET A 94 14.91 -20.01 -15.17
C MET A 94 13.78 -20.45 -14.22
N GLY A 95 13.00 -21.46 -14.64
CA GLY A 95 11.97 -22.08 -13.79
C GLY A 95 12.58 -22.65 -12.50
N GLY A 96 11.84 -22.59 -11.39
CA GLY A 96 12.26 -23.17 -10.10
C GLY A 96 13.29 -22.39 -9.29
N ILE A 97 13.91 -21.33 -9.83
CA ILE A 97 15.00 -20.60 -9.14
C ILE A 97 14.54 -19.70 -7.96
N GLY A 98 13.25 -19.73 -7.60
CA GLY A 98 12.74 -18.98 -6.44
C GLY A 98 12.35 -17.52 -6.69
N LYS A 99 12.14 -17.08 -7.94
CA LYS A 99 11.71 -15.69 -8.26
C LYS A 99 10.50 -15.22 -7.44
N THR A 100 9.46 -16.06 -7.39
CA THR A 100 8.25 -15.78 -6.60
C THR A 100 8.55 -15.77 -5.10
N THR A 101 9.46 -16.63 -4.62
CA THR A 101 9.87 -16.66 -3.22
C THR A 101 10.58 -15.36 -2.82
N ILE A 102 11.50 -14.86 -3.65
CA ILE A 102 12.19 -13.58 -3.42
C ILE A 102 11.19 -12.41 -3.38
N ALA A 103 10.27 -12.34 -4.35
CA ALA A 103 9.24 -11.30 -4.37
C ALA A 103 8.36 -11.34 -3.10
N LYS A 104 7.98 -12.54 -2.65
CA LYS A 104 7.22 -12.73 -1.41
C LYS A 104 8.01 -12.31 -0.17
N ALA A 105 9.30 -12.64 -0.11
CA ALA A 105 10.19 -12.26 0.99
C ALA A 105 10.35 -10.74 1.09
N ALA A 106 10.64 -10.06 -0.02
CA ALA A 106 10.75 -8.61 -0.06
C ALA A 106 9.44 -7.92 0.36
N ASN A 107 8.30 -8.42 -0.12
CA ASN A 107 6.99 -7.90 0.28
C ASN A 107 6.75 -8.06 1.79
N LYS A 108 7.00 -9.25 2.34
CA LYS A 108 6.85 -9.52 3.78
C LYS A 108 7.72 -8.57 4.63
N THR A 109 8.97 -8.34 4.23
CA THR A 109 9.90 -7.46 4.96
C THR A 109 9.46 -6.00 4.94
N ASN A 110 8.84 -5.53 3.85
CA ASN A 110 8.42 -4.13 3.70
C ASN A 110 6.96 -3.88 4.11
N LEU A 111 6.23 -4.90 4.56
CA LEU A 111 4.81 -4.82 4.90
C LEU A 111 4.49 -3.84 6.04
N ALA A 112 5.48 -3.52 6.88
CA ALA A 112 5.37 -2.53 7.95
C ALA A 112 6.03 -1.18 7.60
N LYS A 113 6.78 -1.12 6.49
CA LYS A 113 7.44 0.11 6.02
C LYS A 113 6.51 0.96 5.15
N PHE A 114 5.53 0.35 4.50
CA PHE A 114 4.50 0.97 3.66
C PHE A 114 3.10 0.60 4.17
#